data_AF-L5MBX6-F1
#
_entry.id   AF-L5MBX6-F1
#
_cell.length_a   1.000
_cell.length_b   1.000
_cell.length_c   1.000
_cell.angle_alpha   90.00
_cell.angle_beta   90.00
_cell.angle_gamma   90.00
#
_symmetry.space_group_name_H-M   'P 1'
#
loop_
_entity.id
_entity.type
_entity.pdbx_description
1 polymer ?
#
loop_
_entity_poly.entity_id
_entity_poly.type
_entity_poly.pdbx_seq_one_letter_code
_entity_poly.pdbx_strand_id
1 'polypeptide(L)' 'MEASLALERSLNQALLELQALGSTHADPQLCDFLQNHFLGEEVKLIKKMGFT' A
#
# COMPACT_ATOMS: atom_id res chain seq x y z
N MET A 1 -5.91 16.87 8.71
CA MET A 1 -5.61 15.45 8.96
C MET A 1 -6.34 14.56 7.96
N GLU A 2 -7.65 14.77 7.74
CA GLU A 2 -8.46 14.11 6.70
C GLU A 2 -7.81 14.04 5.30
N ALA A 3 -7.30 15.16 4.78
CA ALA A 3 -6.67 15.17 3.45
C ALA A 3 -5.42 14.27 3.37
N SER A 4 -4.62 14.20 4.45
CA SER A 4 -3.48 13.30 4.51
C SER A 4 -3.94 11.86 4.56
N LEU A 5 -4.93 11.53 5.39
CA LEU A 5 -5.50 10.18 5.47
C LEU A 5 -6.10 9.72 4.14
N ALA A 6 -6.74 10.61 3.38
CA ALA A 6 -7.24 10.32 2.04
C ALA A 6 -6.11 10.00 1.06
N LEU A 7 -4.99 10.75 1.13
CA LEU A 7 -3.80 10.47 0.32
C LEU A 7 -3.19 9.11 0.67
N GLU A 8 -3.03 8.78 1.95
CA GLU A 8 -2.47 7.49 2.37
C GLU A 8 -3.35 6.31 1.93
N ARG A 9 -4.67 6.44 2.05
CA ARG A 9 -5.61 5.42 1.53
C ARG A 9 -5.50 5.26 0.01
N SER A 10 -5.36 6.37 -0.72
CA SER A 10 -5.17 6.34 -2.17
C SER A 10 -3.83 5.70 -2.55
N LEU A 11 -2.76 5.97 -1.81
CA LEU A 11 -1.44 5.39 -2.03
C LEU A 11 -1.47 3.87 -1.77
N ASN A 12 -2.06 3.44 -0.67
CA ASN A 12 -2.23 2.02 -0.35
C ASN A 12 -3.03 1.29 -1.44
N GLN A 13 -4.10 1.90 -1.97
CA GLN A 13 -4.86 1.34 -3.07
C GLN A 13 -4.02 1.21 -4.36
N ALA A 14 -3.25 2.24 -4.71
CA ALA A 14 -2.36 2.20 -5.88
C ALA A 14 -1.26 1.11 -5.75
N LEU A 15 -0.74 0.89 -4.54
CA LEU A 15 0.23 -0.17 -4.25
C LEU A 15 -0.37 -1.57 -4.39
N LEU A 16 -1.63 -1.76 -3.97
CA LEU A 16 -2.36 -3.03 -4.16
C LEU A 16 -2.62 -3.31 -5.65
N GLU A 17 -3.00 -2.30 -6.42
CA GLU A 17 -3.17 -2.41 -7.87
C GLU A 17 -1.86 -2.76 -8.57
N LEU A 18 -0.75 -2.13 -8.18
CA LEU A 18 0.58 -2.45 -8.71
C LEU A 18 1.00 -3.88 -8.35
N GLN A 19 0.70 -4.36 -7.15
CA GLN A 19 0.95 -5.74 -6.76
C GLN A 19 0.13 -6.72 -7.60
N ALA A 20 -1.15 -6.43 -7.84
CA ALA A 20 -2.01 -7.25 -8.69
C ALA A 20 -1.49 -7.30 -10.13
N LEU A 21 -0.96 -6.17 -10.63
CA LEU A 21 -0.28 -6.10 -11.92
C LEU A 21 1.00 -6.96 -11.93
N GLY A 22 1.85 -6.83 -10.93
CA GLY A 22 3.04 -7.69 -10.77
C GLY A 22 2.69 -9.18 -10.75
N SER A 23 1.60 -9.54 -10.06
CA SER A 23 1.10 -10.92 -9.99
C SER A 23 0.62 -11.43 -11.35
N THR A 24 -0.10 -10.61 -12.12
CA THR A 24 -0.56 -10.96 -13.47
C THR A 24 0.58 -11.08 -14.48
N HIS A 25 1.65 -10.31 -14.30
CA HIS A 25 2.88 -10.43 -15.10
C HIS A 25 3.86 -11.50 -14.60
N ALA A 26 3.48 -12.28 -13.58
CA ALA A 26 4.33 -13.29 -12.95
C ALA A 26 5.70 -12.73 -12.51
N ASP A 27 5.68 -11.52 -11.93
CA ASP A 27 6.84 -10.87 -11.31
C ASP A 27 6.77 -11.02 -9.78
N PRO A 28 7.31 -12.13 -9.22
CA PRO A 28 7.32 -12.36 -7.78
C PRO A 28 8.23 -11.37 -7.05
N GLN A 29 9.30 -10.87 -7.69
CA GLN A 29 10.22 -9.93 -7.07
C GLN A 29 9.53 -8.60 -6.78
N LEU A 30 8.74 -8.09 -7.73
CA LEU A 30 7.93 -6.89 -7.54
C LEU A 30 6.89 -7.09 -6.43
N CYS A 31 6.20 -8.23 -6.43
CA CYS A 31 5.18 -8.52 -5.41
C CYS A 31 5.78 -8.60 -4.00
N ASP A 32 6.91 -9.29 -3.85
CA ASP A 32 7.63 -9.43 -2.58
C ASP A 32 8.17 -8.08 -2.10
N PHE A 33 8.68 -7.25 -3.01
CA PHE A 33 9.14 -5.91 -2.69
C PHE A 33 8.01 -5.04 -2.14
N LEU A 34 6.85 -5.03 -2.81
CA LEU A 34 5.68 -4.25 -2.40
C LEU A 34 5.11 -4.72 -1.05
N GLN A 35 5.04 -6.04 -0.81
CA GLN A 35 4.56 -6.59 0.46
C GLN A 35 5.48 -6.22 1.63
N ASN A 36 6.78 -6.45 1.48
CA ASN A 36 7.74 -6.34 2.58
C ASN A 36 8.10 -4.89 2.92
N HIS A 37 8.11 -3.99 1.93
CA HIS A 37 8.60 -2.63 2.13
C HIS A 37 7.51 -1.56 2.20
N PHE A 38 6.33 -1.77 1.61
CA PHE A 38 5.32 -0.72 1.49
C PHE A 38 3.99 -1.10 2.14
N LEU A 39 3.34 -2.17 1.68
CA LEU A 39 1.96 -2.50 2.09
C LEU A 39 1.81 -2.68 3.61
N GLY A 40 2.80 -3.27 4.27
CA GLY A 40 2.80 -3.42 5.72
C GLY A 40 2.91 -2.09 6.48
N GLU A 41 3.73 -1.15 5.99
CA GLU A 41 3.94 0.15 6.62
C GLU A 41 2.74 1.08 6.39
N GLU A 42 2.18 1.09 5.19
CA GLU A 42 0.98 1.86 4.84
C GLU A 42 -0.20 1.51 5.74
N VAL A 43 -0.43 0.21 6.00
CA VAL A 43 -1.51 -0.24 6.89
C VAL A 43 -1.28 0.24 8.33
N LYS A 44 -0.03 0.24 8.82
CA LYS A 44 0.29 0.76 10.16
C LYS A 44 0.05 2.27 10.23
N LEU A 45 0.43 3.00 9.18
CA LEU A 45 0.32 4.45 9.12
C LEU A 45 -1.14 4.91 9.00
N ILE A 46 -1.94 4.29 8.11
CA ILE A 46 -3.39 4.55 7.99
C ILE A 46 -4.10 4.26 9.32
N LYS A 47 -3.77 3.15 9.99
CA LYS A 47 -4.33 2.84 11.32
C LYS A 47 -3.98 3.92 12.32
N LYS A 48 -2.70 4.32 12.41
CA LYS A 48 -2.25 5.37 13.32
C LYS A 48 -2.97 6.70 13.09
N MET A 49 -3.21 7.08 11.84
CA MET A 49 -3.92 8.31 11.48
C MET A 49 -5.44 8.23 11.62
N GLY A 50 -6.04 7.04 11.57
CA GLY A 50 -7.48 6.84 11.78
C GLY A 50 -7.88 6.73 13.26
N PHE A 51 -6.91 6.48 14.16
CA PHE A 51 -7.11 6.46 15.61
C PHE A 51 -6.96 7.85 16.26
N THR A 52 -6.44 8.84 15.54
CA THR A 52 -6.29 10.25 15.98
C THR A 52 -7.46 11.10 15.51
#